data_AF-B7P843-F1
#
_entry.id   AF-B7P843-F1
#
_cell.length_a   1.000
_cell.length_b   1.000
_cell.length_c   1.000
_cell.angle_alpha   90.00
_cell.angle_beta   90.00
_cell.angle_gamma   90.00
#
_symmetry.space_group_name_H-M   'P 1'
#
loop_
_entity.id
_entity.type
_entity.pdbx_description
1 polymer ?
#
loop_
_entity_poly.entity_id
_entity_poly.type
_entity_poly.pdbx_seq_one_letter_code
_entity_poly.pdbx_strand_id
1 'polypeptide(L)'
;MCQKADGRWSLVGVTSNGDGCGRPGRPGVYTKVMRYLPWIHHTMETEGVPKPLGSCNGVRCRLGRCMAKSQLCDGTRDCYDGRDEEDCPNLSTA
;
A
#
# COMPACT_ATOMS: atom_id res chain seq x y z
N MET A 1 -16.33 12.89 -3.70
CA MET A 1 -15.57 13.22 -4.92
C MET A 1 -16.31 14.32 -5.65
N CYS A 2 -15.63 15.25 -6.32
CA CYS A 2 -16.25 16.25 -7.19
C CYS A 2 -15.52 16.28 -8.54
N GLN A 3 -16.26 16.38 -9.64
CA GLN A 3 -15.67 16.47 -10.98
C GLN A 3 -15.34 17.93 -11.31
N LYS A 4 -14.14 18.16 -11.85
CA LYS A 4 -13.70 19.46 -12.37
C LYS A 4 -14.16 19.62 -13.82
N ALA A 5 -14.14 20.86 -14.34
CA ALA A 5 -14.52 21.17 -15.71
C ALA A 5 -13.68 20.43 -16.78
N ASP A 6 -12.45 20.02 -16.43
CA ASP A 6 -11.55 19.25 -17.29
C ASP A 6 -11.78 17.73 -17.23
N GLY A 7 -12.86 17.29 -16.58
CA GLY A 7 -13.21 15.87 -16.44
C GLY A 7 -12.47 15.13 -15.33
N ARG A 8 -11.47 15.73 -14.67
CA ARG A 8 -10.75 15.09 -13.55
C ARG A 8 -11.62 15.04 -12.29
N TRP A 9 -11.49 13.95 -11.55
CA TRP A 9 -12.15 13.78 -10.26
C TRP A 9 -11.24 14.17 -9.11
N SER A 10 -11.75 14.96 -8.16
CA SER A 10 -11.01 15.37 -6.97
C SER A 10 -11.68 14.86 -5.69
N LEU A 11 -10.88 14.26 -4.82
CA LEU A 11 -11.33 13.79 -3.51
C LEU A 11 -11.43 14.98 -2.55
N VAL A 12 -12.65 15.43 -2.31
CA VAL A 12 -12.92 16.61 -1.45
C VAL A 12 -13.16 16.26 0.02
N GLY A 13 -13.55 15.01 0.31
CA GLY A 13 -13.94 14.60 1.64
C GLY A 13 -13.99 13.08 1.80
N VAL A 14 -13.85 12.64 3.05
CA VAL A 14 -14.02 11.24 3.49
C VAL A 14 -15.28 11.17 4.35
N THR A 15 -16.09 10.12 4.19
CA THR A 15 -17.29 9.90 5.00
C THR A 15 -16.91 9.90 6.48
N SER A 16 -17.56 10.76 7.26
CA SER A 16 -17.39 10.83 8.71
C SER A 16 -18.55 10.13 9.41
N ASN A 17 -18.77 10.43 10.69
CA ASN A 17 -19.95 9.95 11.42
C ASN A 17 -21.25 10.53 10.85
N GLY A 18 -22.38 9.84 11.07
CA GLY A 18 -23.71 10.32 10.71
C GLY A 18 -24.79 9.70 11.56
N ASP A 19 -25.87 10.44 11.83
CA ASP A 19 -27.04 9.95 12.57
C ASP A 19 -28.10 9.38 11.59
N GLY A 20 -27.74 8.24 10.99
CA GLY A 20 -28.54 7.57 9.97
C GLY A 20 -28.45 8.19 8.57
N CYS A 21 -29.26 7.68 7.65
CA CYS A 21 -29.31 8.12 6.25
C CYS A 21 -30.67 8.72 5.86
N GLY A 22 -30.69 9.60 4.87
CA GLY A 22 -31.91 10.07 4.19
C GLY A 22 -32.88 10.93 5.01
N ARG A 23 -32.48 11.42 6.19
CA ARG A 23 -33.34 12.24 7.04
C ARG A 23 -33.40 13.71 6.55
N PRO A 24 -34.59 14.27 6.29
CA PRO A 24 -34.72 15.68 5.91
C PRO A 24 -34.08 16.62 6.94
N GLY A 25 -33.37 17.64 6.46
CA GLY A 25 -32.68 18.61 7.33
C GLY A 25 -31.41 18.09 8.03
N ARG A 26 -31.01 16.83 7.79
CA ARG A 26 -29.79 16.24 8.34
C ARG A 26 -28.82 15.86 7.22
N PRO A 27 -27.90 16.76 6.84
CA PRO A 27 -26.92 16.46 5.81
C PRO A 27 -25.91 15.41 6.30
N GLY A 28 -25.34 14.66 5.36
CA GLY A 28 -24.19 13.80 5.65
C GLY A 28 -22.98 14.64 6.07
N VAL A 29 -22.23 14.15 7.06
CA VAL A 29 -21.01 14.82 7.54
C VAL A 29 -19.80 14.18 6.89
N TYR A 30 -18.90 15.02 6.37
CA TYR A 30 -17.69 14.60 5.69
C TYR A 30 -16.48 15.31 6.29
N THR A 31 -15.39 14.57 6.48
CA THR A 31 -14.10 15.15 6.86
C THR A 31 -13.47 15.82 5.64
N LYS A 32 -13.14 17.11 5.75
CA LYS A 32 -12.61 17.91 4.64
C LYS A 32 -11.15 17.56 4.34
N VAL A 33 -10.88 16.87 3.23
CA VAL A 33 -9.53 16.40 2.86
C VAL A 33 -8.52 17.53 2.75
N MET A 34 -8.93 18.66 2.16
CA MET A 34 -8.03 19.82 1.98
C MET A 34 -7.43 20.36 3.28
N ARG A 35 -8.08 20.15 4.43
CA ARG A 35 -7.56 20.58 5.75
C ARG A 35 -6.28 19.83 6.13
N TYR A 36 -6.10 18.61 5.62
CA TYR A 36 -5.04 17.70 6.01
C TYR A 36 -3.96 17.54 4.93
N LEU A 37 -4.03 18.28 3.82
CA LEU A 37 -3.05 18.19 2.74
C LEU A 37 -1.59 18.31 3.21
N PRO A 38 -1.22 19.25 4.10
CA PRO A 38 0.17 19.34 4.57
C PRO A 38 0.64 18.07 5.27
N TRP A 39 -0.20 17.49 6.13
CA TRP A 39 0.09 16.23 6.81
C TRP A 39 0.18 15.07 5.82
N ILE A 40 -0.77 14.97 4.89
CA ILE A 40 -0.77 13.93 3.85
C ILE A 40 0.53 13.99 3.04
N HIS A 41 0.92 15.18 2.57
CA HIS A 41 2.16 15.36 1.81
C HIS A 41 3.39 15.00 2.66
N HIS A 42 3.47 15.51 3.90
CA HIS A 42 4.55 15.17 4.81
C HIS A 42 4.65 13.66 5.02
N THR A 43 3.57 12.99 5.39
CA THR A 43 3.54 11.53 5.59
C THR A 43 3.87 10.76 4.31
N MET A 44 3.44 11.22 3.14
CA MET A 44 3.81 10.59 1.87
C MET A 44 5.30 10.74 1.53
N GLU A 45 5.95 11.79 2.04
CA GLU A 45 7.38 12.06 1.83
C GLU A 45 8.28 11.40 2.89
N THR A 46 7.85 11.36 4.15
CA THR A 46 8.69 10.96 5.30
C THR A 46 8.39 9.56 5.81
N GLU A 47 7.14 9.12 5.72
CA GLU A 47 6.65 7.85 6.28
C GLU A 47 6.02 6.94 5.19
N GLY A 48 6.04 7.40 3.94
CA GLY A 48 5.13 6.92 2.91
C GLY A 48 5.78 5.89 1.98
N VAL A 49 5.37 4.63 2.16
CA VAL A 49 5.53 3.50 1.24
C VAL A 49 7.00 3.19 0.91
N PRO A 50 7.53 1.96 1.14
CA PRO A 50 8.83 1.63 0.58
C PRO A 50 8.76 1.94 -0.92
N LYS A 51 9.60 2.89 -1.38
CA LYS A 51 9.74 3.33 -2.79
C LYS A 51 9.33 2.18 -3.70
N PRO A 52 8.47 2.37 -4.72
CA PRO A 52 7.97 1.27 -5.55
C PRO A 52 9.16 0.39 -5.91
N LEU A 53 9.23 -0.81 -5.29
CA LEU A 53 10.47 -1.51 -5.01
C LEU A 53 11.50 -1.27 -6.11
N GLY A 54 12.35 -0.25 -5.89
CA GLY A 54 13.25 0.23 -6.91
C GLY A 54 14.18 -0.93 -7.22
N SER A 55 14.10 -1.46 -8.43
CA SER A 55 14.85 -2.60 -8.95
C SER A 55 15.13 -3.69 -7.91
N CYS A 56 14.27 -4.71 -7.81
CA CYS A 56 14.63 -5.90 -7.05
C CYS A 56 15.75 -6.64 -7.79
N ASN A 57 17.00 -6.44 -7.35
CA ASN A 57 18.18 -7.15 -7.87
C ASN A 57 18.28 -8.57 -7.25
N GLY A 58 17.13 -9.25 -7.11
CA GLY A 58 16.97 -10.47 -6.33
C GLY A 58 15.61 -11.12 -6.53
N VAL A 59 15.11 -11.84 -5.52
CA VAL A 59 13.82 -12.55 -5.58
C VAL A 59 12.76 -11.77 -4.80
N ARG A 60 11.57 -11.64 -5.39
CA ARG A 60 10.45 -10.89 -4.79
C ARG A 60 9.40 -11.84 -4.21
N CYS A 61 9.13 -11.72 -2.91
CA CYS A 61 8.04 -12.42 -2.24
C CYS A 61 6.67 -11.93 -2.74
N ARG A 62 5.62 -12.71 -2.49
CA ARG A 62 4.25 -12.39 -2.92
C ARG A 62 3.70 -11.10 -2.33
N LEU A 63 4.02 -10.80 -1.06
CA LEU A 63 3.67 -9.54 -0.39
C LEU A 63 4.60 -8.37 -0.75
N GLY A 64 5.53 -8.59 -1.69
CA GLY A 64 6.34 -7.54 -2.27
C GLY A 64 7.70 -7.29 -1.60
N ARG A 65 8.06 -8.00 -0.52
CA ARG A 65 9.43 -7.99 0.04
C ARG A 65 10.43 -8.42 -1.05
N CYS A 66 11.55 -7.70 -1.21
CA CYS A 66 12.65 -8.13 -2.07
C CYS A 66 13.80 -8.63 -1.22
N MET A 67 14.37 -9.73 -1.65
CA MET A 67 15.39 -10.49 -0.94
C MET A 67 16.57 -10.73 -1.88
N ALA A 68 17.75 -10.90 -1.31
CA ALA A 68 18.93 -11.25 -2.10
C ALA A 68 18.75 -12.66 -2.70
N LYS A 69 19.40 -12.95 -3.85
CA LYS A 69 19.38 -14.31 -4.42
C LYS A 69 20.02 -15.36 -3.51
N SER A 70 20.83 -14.93 -2.54
CA SER A 70 21.43 -15.79 -1.51
C SER A 70 20.41 -16.26 -0.47
N GLN A 71 19.22 -15.66 -0.43
CA GLN A 71 18.10 -16.00 0.45
C GLN A 71 17.05 -16.85 -0.26
N LEU A 72 17.49 -17.59 -1.28
CA LEU A 72 16.66 -18.53 -2.01
C LEU A 72 17.28 -19.90 -1.78
N CYS A 73 16.51 -20.82 -1.21
CA CYS A 73 16.99 -22.15 -0.84
C CYS A 73 18.18 -22.10 0.13
N ASP A 74 18.16 -21.18 1.09
CA ASP A 74 19.24 -20.98 2.07
C ASP A 74 18.97 -21.68 3.43
N GLY A 75 17.83 -22.37 3.52
CA GLY A 75 17.39 -23.07 4.72
C GLY A 75 16.69 -22.17 5.74
N THR A 76 16.48 -20.89 5.43
CA THR A 76 15.76 -19.92 6.25
C THR A 76 14.48 -19.48 5.56
N ARG A 77 13.38 -19.43 6.30
CA ARG A 77 12.10 -18.92 5.79
C ARG A 77 12.08 -17.39 5.81
N ASP A 78 12.57 -16.76 4.75
CA ASP A 78 12.61 -15.31 4.60
C ASP A 78 11.33 -14.72 3.98
N CYS A 79 10.66 -15.43 3.05
CA CYS A 79 9.33 -15.00 2.65
C CYS A 79 8.28 -15.36 3.71
N TYR A 80 7.30 -14.47 3.93
CA TYR A 80 6.16 -14.75 4.82
C TYR A 80 5.41 -16.02 4.40
N ASP A 81 5.28 -16.27 3.09
CA ASP A 81 4.67 -17.47 2.54
C ASP A 81 5.64 -18.66 2.40
N GLY A 82 6.93 -18.48 2.70
CA GLY A 82 7.96 -19.54 2.65
C GLY A 82 8.32 -20.04 1.25
N ARG A 83 7.80 -19.38 0.22
CA ARG A 83 8.01 -19.73 -1.20
C ARG A 83 9.46 -19.66 -1.68
N ASP A 84 10.31 -19.01 -0.90
CA ASP A 84 11.75 -18.92 -1.10
C ASP A 84 12.48 -20.24 -0.83
N GLU A 85 11.83 -21.15 -0.09
CA GLU A 85 12.35 -22.48 0.24
C GLU A 85 11.51 -23.61 -0.39
N GLU A 86 10.55 -23.27 -1.26
CA GLU A 86 9.72 -24.24 -1.99
C GLU A 86 10.22 -24.40 -3.44
N ASP A 87 10.26 -25.64 -3.93
CA ASP A 87 10.71 -25.99 -5.30
C ASP A 87 12.17 -25.61 -5.60
N CYS A 88 13.06 -25.92 -4.66
CA CYS A 88 14.50 -25.83 -4.86
C CYS A 88 14.97 -26.97 -5.78
N PRO A 89 15.46 -26.69 -7.00
CA PRO A 89 16.03 -27.72 -7.85
C PRO A 89 17.29 -28.23 -7.15
N ASN A 90 17.17 -29.41 -6.52
CA ASN A 90 18.18 -30.13 -5.75
C ASN A 90 19.54 -29.41 -5.71
N LEU A 91 19.72 -28.47 -4.78
CA LEU A 91 21.04 -28.08 -4.30
C LEU A 91 21.58 -29.22 -3.40
N SER A 92 21.68 -30.42 -3.97
CA SER A 92 22.76 -31.30 -3.59
C SER A 92 24.03 -30.68 -4.14
N THR A 93 24.83 -30.04 -3.28
CA THR A 93 26.28 -30.23 -3.14
C THR A 93 26.83 -29.21 -2.16
N ALA A 94 26.86 -29.58 -0.89
CA ALA A 94 28.07 -29.69 -0.08
C ALA A 94 27.81 -30.65 1.09
#